data_AF-A0A9E0HDL6-F1
#
_entry.id   AF-A0A9E0HDL6-F1
#
_cell.length_a   1.000
_cell.length_b   1.000
_cell.length_c   1.000
_cell.angle_alpha   90.00
_cell.angle_beta   90.00
_cell.angle_gamma   90.00
#
_symmetry.space_group_name_H-M   'P 1'
#
loop_
_entity.id
_entity.type
_entity.pdbx_description
1 polymer ?
#
loop_
_entity_poly.entity_id
_entity_poly.type
_entity_poly.pdbx_seq_one_letter_code
_entity_poly.pdbx_strand_id
1 'polypeptide(L)'
;MIGFAIGAAVAAVGLVVLTADGAAHLHARGPMNTGHGELVCRDCHEAAPGTVRQQLQAKVAGWLGRRPPHADVGYRAVDNRACAACHERADDRHPVDRFLEPRFAAARAAVAPHQCTSCHREHRGARVTVADLGYCRHCHADLTLPGDPLEVSHERLIADGRWDTCLGCHDFHGNHAYRAPRALADAVTPATLRRYAAGAPSPFGPPQIPSRPSR
;
A
#
# COMPACT_ATOMS: atom_id res chain seq x y z
N MET A 1 11.57 46.59 7.54
CA MET A 1 10.38 46.15 8.30
C MET A 1 9.24 45.67 7.40
N ILE A 2 8.89 46.40 6.33
CA ILE A 2 7.84 46.01 5.38
C ILE A 2 8.06 44.61 4.79
N GLY A 3 9.30 44.26 4.39
CA GLY A 3 9.61 42.92 3.88
C GLY A 3 9.35 41.78 4.87
N PHE A 4 9.62 41.98 6.17
CA PHE A 4 9.32 40.98 7.20
C PHE A 4 7.81 40.83 7.43
N ALA A 5 7.06 41.94 7.38
CA ALA A 5 5.60 41.91 7.51
C ALA A 5 4.95 41.20 6.32
N ILE A 6 5.41 41.46 5.09
CA ILE A 6 4.97 40.77 3.88
C ILE A 6 5.30 39.28 3.96
N GLY A 7 6.53 38.93 4.34
CA GLY A 7 6.93 37.53 4.48
C GLY A 7 6.09 36.78 5.52
N ALA A 8 5.81 37.40 6.67
CA ALA A 8 4.96 36.83 7.71
C ALA A 8 3.51 36.65 7.24
N ALA A 9 2.96 37.63 6.52
CA ALA A 9 1.62 37.54 5.95
C ALA A 9 1.50 36.41 4.91
N VAL A 10 2.46 36.29 4.00
CA VAL A 10 2.52 35.18 3.02
C VAL A 10 2.63 33.82 3.70
N ALA A 11 3.48 33.72 4.73
CA ALA A 11 3.62 32.47 5.49
C ALA A 11 2.34 32.09 6.24
N ALA A 12 1.63 33.07 6.81
CA ALA A 12 0.36 32.83 7.49
C ALA A 12 -0.72 32.37 6.50
N VAL A 13 -0.84 33.03 5.34
CA VAL A 13 -1.77 32.61 4.27
C VAL A 13 -1.42 31.21 3.76
N GLY A 14 -0.14 30.94 3.49
CA GLY A 14 0.32 29.62 3.08
C GLY A 14 0.00 28.55 4.10
N LEU A 15 0.19 28.83 5.40
CA LEU A 15 -0.17 27.90 6.47
C LEU A 15 -1.67 27.61 6.48
N VAL A 16 -2.52 28.64 6.40
CA VAL A 16 -3.98 28.47 6.36
C VAL A 16 -4.40 27.62 5.17
N VAL A 17 -3.89 27.91 3.97
CA VAL A 17 -4.21 27.14 2.75
C VAL A 17 -3.74 25.68 2.87
N LEU A 18 -2.57 25.43 3.46
CA LEU A 18 -2.03 24.08 3.61
C LEU A 18 -2.71 23.27 4.73
N THR A 19 -3.34 23.93 5.71
CA THR A 19 -4.01 23.25 6.83
C THR A 19 -5.53 23.26 6.75
N ALA A 20 -6.13 24.00 5.82
CA ALA A 20 -7.58 24.07 5.68
C ALA A 20 -8.13 22.87 4.90
N ASP A 21 -9.11 22.16 5.47
CA ASP A 21 -9.73 20.99 4.85
C ASP A 21 -10.35 21.28 3.47
N GLY A 22 -10.95 22.47 3.32
CA GLY A 22 -11.52 22.91 2.04
C GLY A 22 -10.50 23.06 0.92
N ALA A 23 -9.20 23.18 1.26
CA ALA A 23 -8.09 23.29 0.32
C ALA A 23 -7.33 21.95 0.13
N ALA A 24 -7.81 20.85 0.71
CA ALA A 24 -7.18 19.53 0.60
C ALA A 24 -6.91 19.09 -0.85
N HIS A 25 -7.85 19.40 -1.74
CA HIS A 25 -7.74 19.12 -3.18
C HIS A 25 -6.56 19.83 -3.85
N LEU A 26 -6.12 20.99 -3.34
CA LEU A 26 -4.98 21.75 -3.90
C LEU A 26 -3.63 21.08 -3.64
N HIS A 27 -3.56 20.18 -2.66
CA HIS A 27 -2.35 19.45 -2.30
C HIS A 27 -2.52 17.93 -2.39
N ALA A 28 -3.58 17.45 -3.04
CA ALA A 28 -3.74 16.05 -3.38
C ALA A 28 -2.57 15.61 -4.28
N ARG A 29 -1.94 14.47 -3.95
CA ARG A 29 -0.73 14.00 -4.63
C ARG A 29 -0.98 13.34 -5.99
N GLY A 30 -2.24 13.16 -6.37
CA GLY A 30 -2.66 12.44 -7.56
C GLY A 30 -4.05 11.83 -7.40
N PRO A 31 -4.53 11.11 -8.43
CA PRO A 31 -5.86 10.51 -8.44
C PRO A 31 -5.97 9.36 -7.44
N MET A 32 -7.11 9.26 -6.76
CA MET A 32 -7.42 8.14 -5.89
C MET A 32 -7.34 6.82 -6.66
N ASN A 33 -6.96 5.76 -5.95
CA ASN A 33 -6.81 4.42 -6.48
C ASN A 33 -8.16 3.85 -6.93
N THR A 34 -8.08 2.84 -7.79
CA THR A 34 -9.27 2.19 -8.35
C THR A 34 -10.19 1.66 -7.25
N GLY A 35 -11.43 2.16 -7.21
CA GLY A 35 -12.43 1.80 -6.20
C GLY A 35 -12.50 2.77 -5.01
N HIS A 36 -11.61 3.75 -4.91
CA HIS A 36 -11.55 4.74 -3.83
C HIS A 36 -11.99 6.15 -4.28
N GLY A 37 -12.69 6.26 -5.42
CA GLY A 37 -13.04 7.57 -6.02
C GLY A 37 -14.01 8.41 -5.19
N GLU A 38 -14.82 7.77 -4.35
CA GLU A 38 -15.82 8.43 -3.49
C GLU A 38 -15.29 8.69 -2.06
N LEU A 39 -14.07 8.24 -1.73
CA LEU A 39 -13.48 8.47 -0.42
C LEU A 39 -13.03 9.93 -0.28
N VAL A 40 -13.23 10.50 0.91
CA VAL A 40 -12.73 11.83 1.27
C VAL A 40 -11.40 11.72 2.01
N CYS A 41 -10.63 12.80 2.03
CA CYS A 41 -9.26 12.81 2.56
C CYS A 41 -9.17 12.26 4.00
N ARG A 42 -10.14 12.63 4.83
CA ARG A 42 -10.23 12.24 6.25
C ARG A 42 -10.56 10.75 6.47
N ASP A 43 -10.99 10.02 5.45
CA ASP A 43 -11.27 8.59 5.55
C ASP A 43 -9.97 7.79 5.72
N CYS A 44 -8.83 8.37 5.33
CA CYS A 44 -7.50 7.77 5.49
C CYS A 44 -6.55 8.63 6.31
N HIS A 45 -6.65 9.96 6.20
CA HIS A 45 -5.78 10.89 6.89
C HIS A 45 -6.37 11.35 8.22
N GLU A 46 -5.79 10.86 9.31
CA GLU A 46 -6.09 11.34 10.66
C GLU A 46 -5.26 12.58 11.01
N ALA A 47 -5.81 13.45 11.85
CA ALA A 47 -5.09 14.62 12.35
C ALA A 47 -3.82 14.20 13.10
N ALA A 48 -2.72 14.91 12.84
CA ALA A 48 -1.50 14.73 13.61
C ALA A 48 -1.72 15.17 15.07
N PRO A 49 -1.09 14.52 16.06
CA PRO A 49 -1.29 14.88 17.47
C PRO A 49 -0.80 16.30 17.79
N GLY A 50 -1.49 16.95 18.73
CA GLY A 50 -1.18 18.30 19.18
C GLY A 50 -1.73 19.40 18.26
N THR A 51 -1.54 20.65 18.68
CA THR A 51 -1.90 21.84 17.90
C THR A 51 -0.90 22.08 16.76
N VAL A 52 -1.31 22.80 15.71
CA VAL A 52 -0.41 23.22 14.62
C VAL A 52 0.83 23.95 15.15
N ARG A 53 0.67 24.78 16.19
CA ARG A 53 1.80 25.44 16.88
C ARG A 53 2.80 24.43 17.43
N GLN A 54 2.33 23.41 18.16
CA GLN A 54 3.18 22.38 18.75
C GLN A 54 3.85 21.53 17.67
N GLN A 55 3.15 21.21 16.59
CA GLN A 55 3.68 20.46 15.45
C GLN A 55 4.81 21.25 14.75
N LEU A 56 4.62 22.55 14.49
CA LEU A 56 5.64 23.42 13.92
C LEU A 56 6.85 23.58 14.86
N GLN A 57 6.61 23.78 16.17
CA GLN A 57 7.68 23.83 17.17
C GLN A 57 8.49 22.52 17.19
N ALA A 58 7.82 21.38 17.10
CA ALA A 58 8.47 20.07 17.02
C ALA A 58 9.30 19.92 15.73
N LYS A 59 8.79 20.41 14.59
CA LYS A 59 9.51 20.39 13.31
C LYS A 59 10.80 21.21 13.38
N VAL A 60 10.71 22.43 13.90
CA VAL A 60 11.87 23.33 14.08
C VAL A 60 12.87 22.73 15.06
N ALA A 61 12.40 22.19 16.20
CA ALA A 61 13.29 21.52 17.15
C ALA A 61 14.00 20.31 16.52
N GLY A 62 13.31 19.56 15.64
CA GLY A 62 13.91 18.47 14.89
C GLY A 62 14.98 18.93 13.90
N TRP A 63 14.71 20.01 13.17
CA TRP A 63 15.67 20.63 12.26
C TRP A 63 16.92 21.17 13.00
N LEU A 64 16.73 21.69 14.22
CA LEU A 64 17.82 22.13 15.10
C LEU A 64 18.53 20.97 15.83
N GLY A 65 18.22 19.71 15.52
CA GLY A 65 18.84 18.53 16.15
C GLY A 65 18.47 18.32 17.61
N ARG A 66 17.47 19.04 18.14
CA ARG A 66 17.02 18.92 19.54
C ARG A 66 16.07 17.74 19.75
N ARG A 67 15.61 17.10 18.66
CA ARG A 67 14.79 15.89 18.66
C ARG A 67 14.85 15.19 17.29
N PRO A 68 14.32 13.97 17.16
CA PRO A 68 14.14 13.35 15.85
C PRO A 68 13.22 14.18 14.93
N PRO A 69 13.50 14.25 13.61
CA PRO A 69 12.85 15.17 12.66
C PRO A 69 11.41 14.80 12.25
N HIS A 70 10.84 13.73 12.82
CA HIS A 70 9.58 13.12 12.39
C HIS A 70 8.37 13.72 13.12
N ALA A 71 8.18 15.03 12.99
CA ALA A 71 6.92 15.67 13.34
C ALA A 71 6.07 15.90 12.08
N ASP A 72 4.86 15.36 12.07
CA ASP A 72 3.84 15.64 11.08
C ASP A 72 3.16 16.98 11.40
N VAL A 73 2.63 17.66 10.37
CA VAL A 73 1.90 18.93 10.51
C VAL A 73 0.55 18.78 9.82
N GLY A 74 -0.53 19.13 10.52
CA GLY A 74 -1.90 18.94 10.07
C GLY A 74 -2.36 17.50 10.21
N TYR A 75 -1.89 16.62 9.32
CA TYR A 75 -2.30 15.22 9.23
C TYR A 75 -1.12 14.26 9.33
N ARG A 76 -1.33 13.10 9.96
CA ARG A 76 -0.31 12.04 10.04
C ARG A 76 -0.20 11.28 8.72
N ALA A 77 0.93 10.63 8.51
CA ALA A 77 1.07 9.67 7.41
C ALA A 77 0.08 8.49 7.59
N VAL A 78 -0.49 8.03 6.46
CA VAL A 78 -1.35 6.84 6.41
C VAL A 78 -0.52 5.60 6.69
N ASP A 79 -0.98 4.79 7.63
CA ASP A 79 -0.35 3.52 8.03
C ASP A 79 -1.33 2.35 7.84
N ASN A 80 -0.87 1.13 8.12
CA ASN A 80 -1.69 -0.08 7.95
C ASN A 80 -3.00 -0.04 8.74
N ARG A 81 -3.08 0.70 9.85
CA ARG A 81 -4.31 0.78 10.66
C ARG A 81 -5.44 1.44 9.87
N ALA A 82 -5.13 2.52 9.15
CA ALA A 82 -6.10 3.18 8.27
C ALA A 82 -6.59 2.23 7.17
N CYS A 83 -5.70 1.43 6.58
CA CYS A 83 -6.08 0.43 5.58
C CYS A 83 -6.94 -0.68 6.19
N ALA A 84 -6.50 -1.26 7.30
CA ALA A 84 -7.14 -2.39 7.97
C ALA A 84 -8.53 -2.05 8.52
N ALA A 85 -8.80 -0.78 8.86
CA ALA A 85 -10.13 -0.34 9.29
C ALA A 85 -11.26 -0.73 8.31
N CYS A 86 -10.94 -0.81 7.01
CA CYS A 86 -11.86 -1.24 5.96
C CYS A 86 -11.48 -2.59 5.31
N HIS A 87 -10.18 -2.94 5.30
CA HIS A 87 -9.64 -4.10 4.58
C HIS A 87 -9.25 -5.30 5.45
N GLU A 88 -9.43 -5.25 6.78
CA GLU A 88 -9.16 -6.39 7.65
C GLU A 88 -10.09 -7.58 7.31
N ARG A 89 -9.50 -8.78 7.25
CA ARG A 89 -10.20 -10.04 6.98
C ARG A 89 -9.62 -11.17 7.81
N ALA A 90 -10.48 -12.08 8.24
CA ALA A 90 -10.07 -13.23 9.04
C ALA A 90 -9.34 -14.31 8.21
N ASP A 91 -9.62 -14.38 6.91
CA ASP A 91 -9.16 -15.40 5.97
C ASP A 91 -8.10 -14.88 4.98
N ASP A 92 -7.45 -13.75 5.28
CA ASP A 92 -6.34 -13.26 4.49
C ASP A 92 -5.21 -14.29 4.47
N ARG A 93 -4.76 -14.66 3.26
CA ARG A 93 -3.65 -15.60 3.07
C ARG A 93 -2.28 -14.97 3.33
N HIS A 94 -2.20 -13.65 3.35
CA HIS A 94 -1.00 -12.84 3.58
C HIS A 94 -1.26 -11.74 4.63
N PRO A 95 -1.64 -12.08 5.87
CA PRO A 95 -1.89 -11.10 6.92
C PRO A 95 -0.56 -10.48 7.39
N VAL A 96 -0.63 -9.24 7.88
CA VAL A 96 0.56 -8.42 8.19
C VAL A 96 1.49 -9.07 9.20
N ASP A 97 0.94 -9.75 10.20
CA ASP A 97 1.66 -10.42 11.29
C ASP A 97 2.61 -11.51 10.78
N ARG A 98 2.25 -12.23 9.71
CA ARG A 98 3.13 -13.23 9.07
C ARG A 98 4.41 -12.62 8.53
N PHE A 99 4.34 -11.41 8.00
CA PHE A 99 5.53 -10.72 7.50
C PHE A 99 6.45 -10.25 8.62
N LEU A 100 5.97 -10.17 9.86
CA LEU A 100 6.76 -9.75 11.02
C LEU A 100 7.58 -10.88 11.63
N GLU A 101 7.40 -12.13 11.18
CA GLU A 101 8.21 -13.27 11.62
C GLU A 101 9.72 -12.99 11.40
N PRO A 102 10.61 -13.30 12.37
CA PRO A 102 12.03 -12.93 12.30
C PRO A 102 12.75 -13.40 11.03
N ARG A 103 12.40 -14.57 10.50
CA ARG A 103 12.97 -15.14 9.26
C ARG A 103 12.79 -14.23 8.03
N PHE A 104 11.77 -13.37 8.02
CA PHE A 104 11.51 -12.43 6.93
C PHE A 104 12.14 -11.05 7.14
N ALA A 105 13.07 -10.88 8.09
CA ALA A 105 13.72 -9.58 8.33
C ALA A 105 14.40 -9.00 7.10
N ALA A 106 15.11 -9.83 6.32
CA ALA A 106 15.75 -9.40 5.08
C ALA A 106 14.72 -8.98 4.01
N ALA A 107 13.65 -9.76 3.84
CA ALA A 107 12.54 -9.41 2.95
C ALA A 107 11.85 -8.11 3.37
N ARG A 108 11.63 -7.90 4.68
CA ARG A 108 11.09 -6.65 5.21
C ARG A 108 11.97 -5.44 4.91
N ALA A 109 13.29 -5.59 5.01
CA ALA A 109 14.22 -4.52 4.68
C ALA A 109 14.25 -4.22 3.18
N ALA A 110 14.15 -5.26 2.34
CA ALA A 110 14.23 -5.12 0.88
C ALA A 110 12.95 -4.53 0.28
N VAL A 111 11.79 -5.02 0.72
CA VAL A 111 10.53 -4.79 0.00
C VAL A 111 9.33 -4.47 0.89
N ALA A 112 9.53 -4.42 2.21
CA ALA A 112 8.52 -4.01 3.20
C ALA A 112 7.10 -4.58 3.00
N PRO A 113 6.91 -5.91 2.90
CA PRO A 113 5.59 -6.51 2.66
C PRO A 113 4.61 -6.29 3.81
N HIS A 114 5.16 -6.07 5.01
CA HIS A 114 4.42 -5.71 6.21
C HIS A 114 3.77 -4.32 6.13
N GLN A 115 3.95 -3.54 5.07
CA GLN A 115 3.33 -2.23 4.89
C GLN A 115 2.37 -2.31 3.69
N CYS A 116 1.08 -2.03 3.89
CA CYS A 116 0.09 -2.04 2.81
C CYS A 116 0.53 -1.11 1.66
N THR A 117 1.12 0.04 2.01
CA THR A 117 1.59 1.07 1.08
C THR A 117 2.84 0.69 0.30
N SER A 118 3.53 -0.42 0.61
CA SER A 118 4.64 -0.90 -0.24
C SER A 118 4.13 -1.43 -1.59
N CYS A 119 2.93 -2.02 -1.60
CA CYS A 119 2.24 -2.50 -2.79
C CYS A 119 1.11 -1.57 -3.24
N HIS A 120 0.30 -1.05 -2.31
CA HIS A 120 -0.90 -0.25 -2.56
C HIS A 120 -0.66 1.23 -2.23
N ARG A 121 0.10 1.95 -3.06
CA ARG A 121 0.26 3.40 -2.87
C ARG A 121 -0.98 4.13 -3.36
N GLU A 122 -1.66 4.79 -2.44
CA GLU A 122 -2.74 5.71 -2.74
C GLU A 122 -2.27 6.91 -3.58
N HIS A 123 -3.20 7.60 -4.23
CA HIS A 123 -2.92 8.72 -5.13
C HIS A 123 -2.14 8.36 -6.40
N ARG A 124 -2.24 7.10 -6.86
CA ARG A 124 -1.58 6.63 -8.09
C ARG A 124 -2.56 6.20 -9.18
N GLY A 125 -3.87 6.23 -8.92
CA GLY A 125 -4.88 5.81 -9.87
C GLY A 125 -4.82 4.32 -10.21
N ALA A 126 -4.14 3.50 -9.40
CA ALA A 126 -3.91 2.09 -9.68
C ALA A 126 -4.22 1.24 -8.44
N ARG A 127 -4.74 0.03 -8.64
CA ARG A 127 -5.05 -0.91 -7.56
C ARG A 127 -3.79 -1.40 -6.86
N VAL A 128 -2.75 -1.75 -7.62
CA VAL A 128 -1.44 -2.20 -7.13
C VAL A 128 -0.36 -1.42 -7.86
N THR A 129 0.62 -0.89 -7.13
CA THR A 129 1.63 0.06 -7.62
C THR A 129 3.05 -0.50 -7.65
N VAL A 130 3.25 -1.72 -7.14
CA VAL A 130 4.49 -2.48 -7.34
C VAL A 130 4.50 -3.06 -8.76
N ALA A 131 5.55 -2.78 -9.53
CA ALA A 131 5.65 -3.23 -10.91
C ALA A 131 6.16 -4.68 -11.04
N ASP A 132 6.88 -5.13 -10.04
CA ASP A 132 7.51 -6.44 -10.00
C ASP A 132 6.52 -7.51 -9.52
N LEU A 133 6.04 -8.34 -10.46
CA LEU A 133 5.16 -9.48 -10.17
C LEU A 133 5.92 -10.64 -9.51
N GLY A 134 7.25 -10.65 -9.58
CA GLY A 134 8.10 -11.68 -8.99
C GLY A 134 8.43 -11.45 -7.52
N TYR A 135 7.66 -10.60 -6.83
CA TYR A 135 7.86 -10.22 -5.43
C TYR A 135 7.97 -11.41 -4.47
N CYS A 136 7.30 -12.52 -4.81
CA CYS A 136 7.26 -13.76 -4.03
C CYS A 136 8.66 -14.32 -3.70
N ARG A 137 9.64 -14.09 -4.57
CA ARG A 137 11.02 -14.58 -4.41
C ARG A 137 11.69 -14.14 -3.12
N HIS A 138 11.27 -13.01 -2.55
CA HIS A 138 11.87 -12.49 -1.31
C HIS A 138 11.57 -13.37 -0.09
N CYS A 139 10.52 -14.19 -0.15
CA CYS A 139 10.10 -15.05 0.97
C CYS A 139 9.98 -16.53 0.59
N HIS A 140 9.73 -16.85 -0.68
CA HIS A 140 9.44 -18.21 -1.15
C HIS A 140 10.58 -18.86 -1.96
N ALA A 141 11.79 -18.29 -1.93
CA ALA A 141 12.97 -18.83 -2.63
C ALA A 141 13.28 -20.29 -2.27
N ASP A 142 13.06 -20.67 -1.02
CA ASP A 142 13.40 -21.99 -0.49
C ASP A 142 12.16 -22.91 -0.36
N LEU A 143 11.07 -22.62 -1.10
CA LEU A 143 9.85 -23.40 -1.03
C LEU A 143 10.06 -24.80 -1.60
N THR A 144 9.82 -25.81 -0.77
CA THR A 144 9.75 -27.23 -1.17
C THR A 144 8.40 -27.80 -0.79
N LEU A 145 7.69 -28.42 -1.74
CA LEU A 145 6.36 -28.99 -1.52
C LEU A 145 6.33 -30.48 -1.87
N PRO A 146 6.19 -31.39 -0.89
CA PRO A 146 5.94 -32.80 -1.15
C PRO A 146 4.59 -32.98 -1.85
N GLY A 147 4.56 -33.76 -2.94
CA GLY A 147 3.33 -34.02 -3.68
C GLY A 147 2.79 -32.79 -4.41
N ASP A 148 3.69 -32.04 -5.06
CA ASP A 148 3.34 -30.84 -5.80
C ASP A 148 2.19 -31.09 -6.80
N PRO A 149 1.06 -30.37 -6.69
CA PRO A 149 -0.10 -30.61 -7.53
C PRO A 149 0.03 -30.06 -8.96
N LEU A 150 1.11 -29.32 -9.26
CA LEU A 150 1.34 -28.71 -10.56
C LEU A 150 1.98 -29.69 -11.56
N GLU A 151 1.67 -29.47 -12.84
CA GLU A 151 2.35 -30.18 -13.94
C GLU A 151 3.85 -29.80 -14.02
N VAL A 152 4.17 -28.53 -13.74
CA VAL A 152 5.54 -28.05 -13.53
C VAL A 152 5.67 -27.67 -12.06
N SER A 153 6.52 -28.37 -11.32
CA SER A 153 6.65 -28.15 -9.88
C SER A 153 7.06 -26.72 -9.53
N HIS A 154 6.66 -26.26 -8.34
CA HIS A 154 7.11 -25.00 -7.76
C HIS A 154 8.63 -24.94 -7.69
N GLU A 155 9.28 -26.02 -7.26
CA GLU A 155 10.74 -26.12 -7.22
C GLU A 155 11.37 -25.83 -8.59
N ARG A 156 10.79 -26.38 -9.67
CA ARG A 156 11.26 -26.11 -11.03
C ARG A 156 11.02 -24.65 -11.44
N LEU A 157 9.85 -24.09 -11.14
CA LEU A 157 9.54 -22.68 -11.44
C LEU A 157 10.49 -21.71 -10.73
N ILE A 158 10.81 -22.01 -9.48
CA ILE A 158 11.75 -21.26 -8.64
C ILE A 158 13.17 -21.35 -9.22
N ALA A 159 13.63 -22.56 -9.54
CA ALA A 159 14.95 -22.78 -10.14
C ALA A 159 15.10 -22.07 -11.50
N ASP A 160 14.02 -22.02 -12.29
CA ASP A 160 13.98 -21.31 -13.57
C ASP A 160 13.75 -19.79 -13.42
N GLY A 161 13.61 -19.27 -12.19
CA GLY A 161 13.40 -17.85 -11.92
C GLY A 161 12.05 -17.30 -12.41
N ARG A 162 11.07 -18.17 -12.65
CA ARG A 162 9.75 -17.84 -13.21
C ARG A 162 8.79 -17.26 -12.18
N TRP A 163 9.24 -16.26 -11.43
CA TRP A 163 8.50 -15.68 -10.31
C TRP A 163 7.24 -14.91 -10.71
N ASP A 164 7.18 -14.43 -11.95
CA ASP A 164 6.03 -13.68 -12.47
C ASP A 164 4.81 -14.58 -12.76
N THR A 165 4.97 -15.91 -12.72
CA THR A 165 3.87 -16.85 -12.92
C THR A 165 3.08 -17.13 -11.65
N CYS A 166 3.62 -16.83 -10.46
CA CYS A 166 3.00 -17.20 -9.18
C CYS A 166 1.60 -16.59 -9.03
N LEU A 167 1.46 -15.30 -9.31
CA LEU A 167 0.17 -14.59 -9.26
C LEU A 167 -0.79 -15.04 -10.38
N GLY A 168 -0.31 -15.76 -11.39
CA GLY A 168 -1.16 -16.35 -12.42
C GLY A 168 -2.02 -17.49 -11.88
N CYS A 169 -1.51 -18.20 -10.87
CA CYS A 169 -2.18 -19.32 -10.23
C CYS A 169 -2.68 -19.01 -8.81
N HIS A 170 -2.13 -17.98 -8.17
CA HIS A 170 -2.48 -17.62 -6.79
C HIS A 170 -3.08 -16.23 -6.70
N ASP A 171 -4.28 -16.17 -6.13
CA ASP A 171 -4.82 -14.93 -5.58
C ASP A 171 -4.14 -14.64 -4.24
N PHE A 172 -3.31 -13.59 -4.22
CA PHE A 172 -2.39 -13.25 -3.13
C PHE A 172 -3.11 -13.18 -1.78
N HIS A 173 -4.17 -12.38 -1.65
CA HIS A 173 -4.92 -12.24 -0.40
C HIS A 173 -6.06 -13.27 -0.27
N GLY A 174 -6.33 -14.07 -1.31
CA GLY A 174 -7.50 -14.97 -1.34
C GLY A 174 -8.84 -14.22 -1.44
N ASN A 175 -8.84 -13.03 -2.03
CA ASN A 175 -9.99 -12.13 -2.17
C ASN A 175 -11.17 -12.73 -2.96
N HIS A 176 -10.91 -13.72 -3.81
CA HIS A 176 -11.86 -14.27 -4.77
C HIS A 176 -12.04 -15.77 -4.54
N ALA A 177 -13.20 -16.30 -4.95
CA ALA A 177 -13.47 -17.74 -4.98
C ALA A 177 -12.70 -18.41 -6.14
N TYR A 178 -11.39 -18.15 -6.20
CA TYR A 178 -10.52 -18.55 -7.28
C TYR A 178 -9.92 -19.92 -7.01
N ARG A 179 -10.15 -20.85 -7.93
CA ARG A 179 -9.52 -22.15 -7.91
C ARG A 179 -8.23 -22.09 -8.70
N ALA A 180 -7.11 -22.26 -8.00
CA ALA A 180 -5.79 -22.29 -8.62
C ALA A 180 -5.72 -23.38 -9.71
N PRO A 181 -5.29 -23.05 -10.94
CA PRO A 181 -5.05 -24.04 -11.98
C PRO A 181 -3.85 -24.91 -11.64
N ARG A 182 -3.79 -26.11 -12.25
CA ARG A 182 -2.65 -27.04 -12.11
C ARG A 182 -1.64 -26.94 -13.25
N ALA A 183 -2.03 -26.32 -14.37
CA ALA A 183 -1.20 -26.10 -15.54
C ALA A 183 -0.97 -24.61 -15.75
N LEU A 184 0.24 -24.22 -16.18
CA LEU A 184 0.56 -22.82 -16.49
C LEU A 184 -0.20 -22.28 -17.69
N ALA A 185 -0.66 -23.17 -18.60
CA ALA A 185 -1.46 -22.79 -19.75
C ALA A 185 -2.83 -22.22 -19.34
N ASP A 186 -3.35 -22.64 -18.19
CA ASP A 186 -4.63 -22.18 -17.63
C ASP A 186 -4.46 -21.01 -16.66
N ALA A 187 -3.24 -20.58 -16.40
CA ALA A 187 -2.93 -19.49 -15.47
C ALA A 187 -3.25 -18.12 -16.06
N VAL A 188 -3.59 -17.17 -15.20
CA VAL A 188 -3.76 -15.76 -15.61
C VAL A 188 -2.41 -15.23 -16.10
N THR A 189 -2.39 -14.63 -17.30
CA THR A 189 -1.16 -14.14 -17.89
C THR A 189 -0.61 -12.91 -17.15
N PRO A 190 0.73 -12.70 -17.11
CA PRO A 190 1.33 -11.50 -16.53
C PRO A 190 0.80 -10.18 -17.11
N ALA A 191 0.45 -10.17 -18.40
CA ALA A 191 -0.15 -8.99 -19.05
C ALA A 191 -1.53 -8.66 -18.47
N THR A 192 -2.38 -9.68 -18.27
CA THR A 192 -3.68 -9.51 -17.62
C THR A 192 -3.53 -9.06 -16.17
N LEU A 193 -2.58 -9.62 -15.42
CA LEU A 193 -2.29 -9.20 -14.04
C LEU A 193 -1.83 -7.74 -13.96
N ARG A 194 -0.96 -7.28 -14.87
CA ARG A 194 -0.56 -5.87 -14.94
C ARG A 194 -1.74 -4.94 -15.22
N ARG A 195 -2.64 -5.33 -16.12
CA ARG A 195 -3.88 -4.56 -16.39
C ARG A 195 -4.79 -4.52 -15.16
N TYR A 196 -4.95 -5.64 -14.47
CA TYR A 196 -5.71 -5.71 -13.22
C TYR A 196 -5.10 -4.83 -12.12
N ALA A 197 -3.77 -4.85 -11.96
CA ALA A 197 -3.05 -3.95 -11.06
C ALA A 197 -3.28 -2.48 -11.42
N ALA A 198 -3.38 -2.15 -12.71
CA ALA A 198 -3.70 -0.81 -13.20
C ALA A 198 -5.20 -0.44 -13.10
N GLY A 199 -6.05 -1.31 -12.57
CA GLY A 199 -7.47 -1.01 -12.31
C GLY A 199 -8.48 -1.72 -13.20
N ALA A 200 -8.04 -2.54 -14.17
CA ALA A 200 -8.95 -3.35 -14.98
C ALA A 200 -9.78 -4.33 -14.12
N PRO A 201 -10.85 -4.94 -14.68
CA PRO A 201 -11.63 -5.96 -13.98
C PRO A 201 -10.80 -7.13 -13.46
N SER A 202 -11.26 -7.77 -12.38
CA SER A 202 -10.56 -8.90 -11.76
C SER A 202 -10.51 -10.12 -12.68
N PRO A 203 -9.34 -10.73 -12.90
CA PRO A 203 -9.22 -11.99 -13.64
C PRO A 203 -9.55 -13.22 -12.77
N PHE A 204 -9.69 -13.04 -11.45
CA PHE A 204 -9.93 -14.11 -10.49
C PHE A 204 -11.42 -14.32 -10.18
N GLY A 205 -12.30 -13.58 -10.85
CA GLY A 205 -13.75 -13.60 -10.61
C GLY A 205 -14.22 -12.52 -9.63
N PRO A 206 -15.46 -12.61 -9.14
CA PRO A 206 -16.01 -11.67 -8.17
C PRO A 206 -15.36 -11.85 -6.77
N PRO A 207 -15.26 -10.76 -5.98
CA PRO A 207 -14.75 -10.85 -4.62
C PRO A 207 -15.69 -11.63 -3.70
N GLN A 208 -15.14 -12.39 -2.76
CA GLN A 208 -15.90 -13.20 -1.80
C GLN A 208 -16.59 -12.35 -0.71
N ILE A 209 -16.01 -11.20 -0.38
CA ILE A 209 -16.52 -10.28 0.64
C ILE A 209 -16.53 -8.87 0.04
N PRO A 210 -17.68 -8.17 0.00
CA PRO A 210 -17.71 -6.75 -0.34
C PRO A 210 -16.90 -5.98 0.69
N SER A 211 -16.03 -5.06 0.27
CA SER A 211 -15.42 -4.09 1.17
C SER A 211 -16.53 -3.43 2.00
N ARG A 212 -16.36 -3.34 3.32
CA ARG A 212 -17.33 -2.61 4.16
C ARG A 212 -17.52 -1.21 3.58
N PRO A 213 -18.76 -0.72 3.42
CA PRO A 213 -18.95 0.65 2.99
C PRO A 213 -18.28 1.59 4.00
N SER A 214 -17.63 2.63 3.49
CA SER A 214 -17.16 3.75 4.31
C SER A 214 -18.35 4.30 5.11
N ARG A 215 -18.17 4.51 6.41
CA ARG A 215 -19.21 5.10 7.26
C ARG A 215 -19.39 6.58 6.97
#